data_AF-A0A9X8YPK8-F1
#
_entry.id   AF-A0A9X8YPK8-F1
#
_cell.length_a   1.000
_cell.length_b   1.000
_cell.length_c   1.000
_cell.angle_alpha   90.00
_cell.angle_beta   90.00
_cell.angle_gamma   90.00
#
_symmetry.space_group_name_H-M   'P 1'
#
loop_
_entity.id
_entity.type
_entity.pdbx_description
1 polymer ?
#
loop_
_entity_poly.entity_id
_entity_poly.type
_entity_poly.pdbx_seq_one_letter_code
_entity_poly.pdbx_strand_id
1 'polypeptide(L)'
;MATRRTFIKQLSAVAGVGLAASLGISLHGHAKAALNPVWRLPDEGEPQQRAFLAFGAQRAIWGGFTADVQAAQGRIARAIAEFQPLTVFCRAHERQLAEAICGSHNVSYVVTELDDIWVRDIGANFVVNDAGALGAVDFNFNGWGNKQRHAKDARLAAFAAKKYGVAQPRRSALVGEGGGIEVDGHGTGIMT
;
A
#
# COMPACT_ATOMS: atom_id res chain seq x y z
N MET A 1 16.29 -2.67 17.68
CA MET A 1 16.89 -3.89 18.27
C MET A 1 17.39 -4.78 17.14
N ALA A 2 18.64 -5.24 17.17
CA ALA A 2 19.16 -6.16 16.16
C ALA A 2 18.49 -7.54 16.30
N THR A 3 17.95 -8.08 15.20
CA THR A 3 17.30 -9.40 15.23
C THR A 3 18.34 -10.52 15.15
N ARG A 4 18.00 -11.72 15.65
CA ARG A 4 18.87 -12.91 15.53
C ARG A 4 19.30 -13.21 14.09
N ARG A 5 18.46 -12.86 13.11
CA ARG A 5 18.74 -13.03 11.68
C ARG A 5 19.79 -12.04 11.17
N THR A 6 19.80 -10.82 11.69
CA THR A 6 20.84 -9.80 11.40
C THR A 6 22.21 -10.25 11.91
N PHE A 7 22.25 -10.87 13.10
CA PHE A 7 23.47 -11.42 13.69
C PHE A 7 24.05 -12.58 12.86
N ILE A 8 23.20 -13.52 12.40
CA ILE A 8 23.64 -14.65 11.58
C ILE A 8 24.19 -14.19 10.22
N LYS A 9 23.54 -13.23 9.55
CA LYS A 9 24.03 -12.68 8.28
C LYS A 9 25.40 -12.00 8.42
N GLN A 10 25.65 -11.32 9.53
CA GLN A 10 26.96 -10.70 9.81
C GLN A 10 28.05 -11.75 10.05
N LEU A 11 27.74 -12.86 10.73
CA LEU A 11 28.70 -13.95 10.96
C LEU A 11 29.16 -14.61 9.64
N SER A 12 28.23 -14.83 8.70
CA SER A 12 28.55 -15.43 7.40
C SER A 12 29.45 -14.53 6.53
N ALA A 13 29.28 -13.21 6.62
CA ALA A 13 30.12 -12.25 5.90
C ALA A 13 31.57 -12.24 6.42
N VAL A 14 31.77 -12.38 7.74
CA VAL A 14 33.11 -12.40 8.35
C VAL A 14 33.88 -13.68 7.99
N ALA A 15 33.21 -14.84 7.90
CA ALA A 15 33.84 -16.09 7.50
C ALA A 15 34.31 -16.10 6.02
N GLY A 16 33.57 -15.43 5.12
CA GLY A 16 33.92 -15.36 3.70
C GLY A 16 35.13 -14.46 3.39
N VAL A 17 35.32 -13.38 4.16
CA VAL A 17 36.44 -12.44 3.95
C VAL A 17 37.78 -13.05 4.34
N GLY A 18 37.81 -13.91 5.37
CA GLY A 18 39.03 -14.59 5.81
C GLY A 18 39.61 -15.57 4.79
N LEU A 19 38.77 -16.18 3.94
CA LEU A 19 39.21 -17.16 2.94
C LEU A 19 39.72 -16.50 1.63
N ALA A 20 39.21 -15.32 1.28
CA ALA A 20 39.61 -14.62 0.05
C ALA A 20 40.99 -13.94 0.18
N ALA A 21 41.33 -13.49 1.39
CA ALA A 21 42.61 -12.82 1.66
C ALA A 21 43.83 -13.76 1.59
N SER A 22 43.65 -15.07 1.81
CA SER A 22 44.74 -16.06 1.78
C SER A 22 45.08 -16.59 0.38
N LEU A 23 44.27 -16.29 -0.64
CA LEU A 23 44.42 -16.81 -2.00
C LEU A 23 44.89 -15.78 -3.03
N GLY A 24 45.18 -14.53 -2.63
CA GLY A 24 45.75 -13.52 -3.54
C GLY A 24 44.85 -13.14 -4.73
N ILE A 25 43.54 -13.43 -4.64
CA ILE A 25 42.58 -13.06 -5.68
C ILE A 25 42.31 -11.56 -5.55
N SER A 26 42.94 -10.78 -6.43
CA SER A 26 42.65 -9.36 -6.60
C SER A 26 41.20 -9.19 -7.05
N LEU A 27 40.34 -8.69 -6.16
CA LEU A 27 38.95 -8.34 -6.45
C LEU A 27 38.85 -7.01 -7.23
N HIS A 28 39.72 -6.80 -8.22
CA HIS A 28 39.60 -5.69 -9.17
C HIS A 28 38.63 -6.08 -10.27
N GLY A 29 37.33 -5.91 -9.97
CA GLY A 29 36.29 -6.15 -10.96
C GLY A 29 34.92 -6.42 -10.35
N HIS A 30 34.52 -5.69 -9.31
CA HIS A 30 33.09 -5.61 -9.00
C HIS A 30 32.46 -4.66 -10.02
N ALA A 31 32.21 -5.17 -11.22
CA ALA A 31 31.07 -4.69 -11.97
C ALA A 31 29.90 -4.76 -11.00
N LYS A 32 29.42 -3.59 -10.53
CA LYS A 32 28.09 -3.49 -9.94
C LYS A 32 27.14 -3.84 -11.08
N ALA A 33 26.97 -5.13 -11.36
CA ALA A 33 25.73 -5.62 -11.91
C ALA A 33 24.69 -5.02 -10.95
N ALA A 34 23.92 -4.05 -11.44
CA ALA A 34 22.84 -3.47 -10.68
C ALA A 34 21.87 -4.62 -10.44
N LEU A 35 22.06 -5.36 -9.34
CA LEU A 35 21.05 -6.26 -8.83
C LEU A 35 19.80 -5.40 -8.74
N ASN A 36 18.76 -5.81 -9.45
CA ASN A 36 17.49 -5.11 -9.39
C ASN A 36 17.17 -4.86 -7.91
N PRO A 37 16.82 -3.63 -7.52
CA PRO A 37 16.56 -3.32 -6.13
C PRO A 37 15.53 -4.33 -5.59
N VAL A 38 15.84 -4.94 -4.44
CA VAL A 38 14.89 -5.84 -3.79
C VAL A 38 13.79 -4.96 -3.22
N TRP A 39 12.56 -5.20 -3.67
CA TRP A 39 11.36 -4.54 -3.18
C TRP A 39 10.66 -5.46 -2.19
N ARG A 40 10.09 -4.88 -1.14
CA ARG A 40 9.23 -5.60 -0.18
C ARG A 40 7.97 -4.78 0.09
N LEU A 41 6.86 -5.47 0.29
CA LEU A 41 5.70 -4.92 0.97
C LEU A 41 6.01 -4.96 2.48
N PRO A 42 6.04 -3.81 3.19
CA PRO A 42 6.22 -3.80 4.64
C PRO A 42 5.08 -4.51 5.37
N ASP A 43 5.36 -4.97 6.60
CA ASP A 43 4.30 -5.38 7.53
C ASP A 43 3.42 -4.17 7.87
N GLU A 44 2.11 -4.38 8.03
CA GLU A 44 1.17 -3.28 8.29
C GLU A 44 1.43 -2.57 9.63
N GLY A 45 2.08 -3.24 10.59
CA GLY A 45 2.51 -2.65 11.87
C GLY A 45 3.78 -1.80 11.78
N GLU A 46 4.49 -1.76 10.65
CA GLU A 46 5.63 -0.86 10.45
C GLU A 46 5.18 0.61 10.39
N PRO A 47 6.06 1.59 10.71
CA PRO A 47 5.71 3.01 10.68
C PRO A 47 5.13 3.46 9.33
N GLN A 48 3.96 4.08 9.38
CA GLN A 48 3.23 4.55 8.20
C GLN A 48 3.27 6.08 8.09
N GLN A 49 3.38 6.59 6.86
CA GLN A 49 3.28 8.04 6.63
C GLN A 49 1.83 8.52 6.68
N ARG A 50 0.87 7.69 6.24
CA ARG A 50 -0.54 8.01 6.16
C ARG A 50 -1.41 6.79 5.89
N ALA A 51 -2.69 6.91 6.22
CA ALA A 51 -3.73 5.97 5.83
C ALA A 51 -4.60 6.52 4.68
N PHE A 52 -5.37 5.62 4.06
CA PHE A 52 -6.35 5.94 3.03
C PHE A 52 -7.73 5.44 3.40
N LEU A 53 -8.76 6.18 2.98
CA LEU A 53 -10.17 5.81 3.06
C LEU A 53 -10.86 6.23 1.76
N ALA A 54 -11.73 5.39 1.21
CA ALA A 54 -12.65 5.79 0.15
C ALA A 54 -14.01 6.06 0.77
N PHE A 55 -14.54 7.27 0.57
CA PHE A 55 -15.82 7.74 1.08
C PHE A 55 -16.85 7.84 -0.04
N GLY A 56 -18.12 7.62 0.31
CA GLY A 56 -19.23 7.77 -0.62
C GLY A 56 -19.98 6.47 -0.80
N ALA A 57 -20.43 5.85 0.30
CA ALA A 57 -21.37 4.75 0.20
C ALA A 57 -22.62 5.23 -0.56
N GLN A 58 -23.09 4.44 -1.52
CA GLN A 58 -24.18 4.82 -2.41
C GLN A 58 -25.42 3.97 -2.15
N ARG A 59 -26.61 4.57 -2.27
CA ARG A 59 -27.90 3.88 -2.15
C ARG A 59 -28.06 2.72 -3.13
N ALA A 60 -27.43 2.80 -4.30
CA ALA A 60 -27.46 1.72 -5.29
C ALA A 60 -26.80 0.42 -4.79
N ILE A 61 -25.87 0.51 -3.84
CA ILE A 61 -25.12 -0.62 -3.28
C ILE A 61 -25.62 -0.93 -1.86
N TRP A 62 -25.74 0.10 -1.03
CA TRP A 62 -25.99 -0.01 0.41
C TRP A 62 -27.45 0.20 0.81
N GLY A 63 -28.33 0.55 -0.14
CA GLY A 63 -29.77 0.69 0.09
C GLY A 63 -30.09 1.63 1.25
N GLY A 64 -30.94 1.16 2.17
CA GLY A 64 -31.34 1.92 3.37
C GLY A 64 -30.19 2.21 4.35
N PHE A 65 -29.13 1.42 4.32
CA PHE A 65 -27.98 1.57 5.23
C PHE A 65 -26.98 2.63 4.79
N THR A 66 -27.20 3.29 3.66
CA THR A 66 -26.24 4.25 3.08
C THR A 66 -25.79 5.30 4.10
N ALA A 67 -26.72 5.91 4.84
CA ALA A 67 -26.39 6.91 5.84
C ALA A 67 -25.61 6.31 7.03
N ASP A 68 -25.96 5.09 7.45
CA ASP A 68 -25.28 4.39 8.55
C ASP A 68 -23.83 4.04 8.17
N VAL A 69 -23.61 3.60 6.93
CA VAL A 69 -22.29 3.29 6.40
C VAL A 69 -21.45 4.56 6.29
N GLN A 70 -22.01 5.65 5.77
CA GLN A 70 -21.32 6.94 5.74
C GLN A 70 -20.96 7.42 7.15
N ALA A 71 -21.88 7.29 8.11
CA ALA A 71 -21.59 7.62 9.51
C ALA A 71 -20.48 6.73 10.10
N ALA A 72 -20.44 5.44 9.75
CA ALA A 72 -19.36 4.53 10.13
C ALA A 72 -18.02 4.92 9.50
N GLN A 73 -17.98 5.25 8.21
CA GLN A 73 -16.80 5.78 7.54
C GLN A 73 -16.29 7.04 8.24
N GLY A 74 -17.17 7.93 8.69
CA GLY A 74 -16.81 9.10 9.48
C GLY A 74 -16.18 8.76 10.83
N ARG A 75 -16.71 7.76 11.54
CA ARG A 75 -16.12 7.28 12.81
C ARG A 75 -14.74 6.68 12.61
N ILE A 76 -14.56 5.84 11.58
CA ILE A 76 -13.26 5.25 11.23
C ILE A 76 -12.27 6.36 10.85
N ALA A 77 -12.69 7.31 10.00
CA ALA A 77 -11.84 8.40 9.55
C ALA A 77 -11.30 9.23 10.72
N ARG A 78 -12.19 9.66 11.63
CA ARG A 78 -11.79 10.42 12.83
C ARG A 78 -10.87 9.60 13.74
N ALA A 79 -11.17 8.32 13.96
CA ALA A 79 -10.34 7.47 14.82
C ALA A 79 -8.91 7.31 14.28
N ILE A 80 -8.75 7.12 12.97
CA ILE A 80 -7.42 7.05 12.34
C ILE A 80 -6.69 8.39 12.45
N ALA A 81 -7.41 9.50 12.23
CA ALA A 81 -6.85 10.83 12.18
C ALA A 81 -6.22 11.29 13.52
N GLU A 82 -6.61 10.71 14.65
CA GLU A 82 -5.98 10.92 15.96
C GLU A 82 -4.52 10.43 16.01
N PHE A 83 -4.16 9.44 15.18
CA PHE A 83 -2.84 8.78 15.24
C PHE A 83 -1.97 9.05 14.03
N GLN A 84 -2.57 9.22 12.85
CA GLN A 84 -1.81 9.43 11.61
C GLN A 84 -2.60 10.23 10.56
N PRO A 85 -1.91 10.93 9.64
CA PRO A 85 -2.58 11.62 8.56
C PRO A 85 -3.45 10.68 7.73
N LEU A 86 -4.68 11.10 7.47
CA LEU A 86 -5.64 10.37 6.65
C LEU A 86 -5.85 11.10 5.33
N THR A 87 -5.89 10.36 4.21
CA THR A 87 -6.54 10.86 3.00
C THR A 87 -7.85 10.16 2.73
N VAL A 88 -8.91 10.95 2.56
CA VAL A 88 -10.22 10.51 2.12
C VAL A 88 -10.38 10.77 0.61
N PHE A 89 -10.46 9.70 -0.17
CA PHE A 89 -10.88 9.75 -1.56
C PHE A 89 -12.41 9.84 -1.63
N CYS A 90 -12.95 10.74 -2.43
CA CYS A 90 -14.40 10.92 -2.57
C CYS A 90 -14.75 11.42 -3.97
N ARG A 91 -16.01 11.24 -4.37
CA ARG A 91 -16.51 11.82 -5.62
C ARG A 91 -16.75 13.32 -5.43
N ALA A 92 -16.67 14.09 -6.51
CA ALA A 92 -16.79 15.55 -6.46
C ALA A 92 -18.08 16.01 -5.76
N HIS A 93 -19.21 15.36 -6.05
CA HIS A 93 -20.51 15.69 -5.47
C HIS A 93 -20.68 15.22 -4.01
N GLU A 94 -19.80 14.34 -3.52
CA GLU A 94 -19.82 13.83 -2.14
C GLU A 94 -18.82 14.56 -1.25
N ARG A 95 -17.98 15.44 -1.82
CA ARG A 95 -16.88 16.09 -1.12
C ARG A 95 -17.32 16.84 0.13
N GLN A 96 -18.36 17.66 0.02
CA GLN A 96 -18.88 18.44 1.15
C GLN A 96 -19.43 17.53 2.25
N LEU A 97 -20.10 16.44 1.87
CA LEU A 97 -20.61 15.45 2.83
C LEU A 97 -19.46 14.71 3.52
N ALA A 98 -18.43 14.32 2.77
CA ALA A 98 -17.23 13.69 3.32
C ALA A 98 -16.55 14.60 4.35
N GLU A 99 -16.39 15.89 4.04
CA GLU A 99 -15.80 16.88 4.96
C GLU A 99 -16.61 17.01 6.25
N ALA A 100 -17.94 17.10 6.13
CA ALA A 100 -18.83 17.18 7.29
C ALA A 100 -18.78 15.92 8.16
N ILE A 101 -18.70 14.74 7.55
CA ILE A 101 -18.78 13.45 8.24
C ILE A 101 -17.43 12.95 8.74
N CYS A 102 -16.32 13.18 8.03
CA CYS A 102 -15.00 12.69 8.40
C CYS A 102 -14.19 13.73 9.20
N GLY A 103 -14.53 15.02 9.13
CA GLY A 103 -13.87 16.08 9.88
C GLY A 103 -12.56 16.58 9.23
N SER A 104 -11.96 17.63 9.78
CA SER A 104 -10.79 18.31 9.18
C SER A 104 -9.48 18.08 9.93
N HIS A 105 -9.52 17.55 11.15
CA HIS A 105 -8.32 17.28 11.94
C HIS A 105 -7.49 16.18 11.26
N ASN A 106 -6.28 16.49 10.80
CA ASN A 106 -5.36 15.52 10.19
C ASN A 106 -5.94 14.74 8.98
N VAL A 107 -7.01 15.27 8.36
CA VAL A 107 -7.65 14.68 7.18
C VAL A 107 -7.42 15.57 5.97
N SER A 108 -6.90 14.97 4.90
CA SER A 108 -6.89 15.54 3.55
C SER A 108 -7.93 14.84 2.70
N TYR A 109 -8.46 15.53 1.71
CA TYR A 109 -9.51 14.99 0.86
C TYR A 109 -9.12 15.13 -0.60
N VAL A 110 -9.36 14.08 -1.37
CA VAL A 110 -8.95 13.98 -2.78
C VAL A 110 -10.14 13.58 -3.61
N VAL A 111 -10.49 14.44 -4.56
CA VAL A 111 -11.57 14.16 -5.51
C VAL A 111 -11.07 13.16 -6.55
N THR A 112 -11.81 12.06 -6.72
CA THR A 112 -11.58 11.04 -7.74
C THR A 112 -12.90 10.36 -8.09
N GLU A 113 -12.90 9.57 -9.15
CA GLU A 113 -14.00 8.65 -9.45
C GLU A 113 -13.85 7.35 -8.65
N LEU A 114 -14.99 6.83 -8.19
CA LEU A 114 -15.11 5.57 -7.45
C LEU A 114 -16.41 4.87 -7.87
N ASP A 115 -16.43 3.54 -7.90
CA ASP A 115 -17.65 2.73 -7.98
C ASP A 115 -18.15 2.36 -6.57
N ASP A 116 -17.27 2.01 -5.63
CA ASP A 116 -17.62 1.75 -4.22
C ASP A 116 -16.52 2.22 -3.23
N ILE A 117 -16.57 1.76 -1.97
CA ILE A 117 -15.81 2.34 -0.84
C ILE A 117 -14.61 1.51 -0.35
N TRP A 118 -14.21 0.45 -1.06
CA TRP A 118 -13.30 -0.58 -0.55
C TRP A 118 -11.82 -0.29 -0.84
N VAL A 119 -11.29 0.82 -0.32
CA VAL A 119 -9.90 1.27 -0.61
C VAL A 119 -8.81 0.23 -0.32
N ARG A 120 -9.05 -0.70 0.62
CA ARG A 120 -8.13 -1.82 0.91
C ARG A 120 -7.91 -2.69 -0.33
N ASP A 121 -8.95 -2.91 -1.12
CA ASP A 121 -8.91 -3.83 -2.25
C ASP A 121 -8.52 -3.13 -3.55
N ILE A 122 -8.98 -1.89 -3.71
CA ILE A 122 -8.86 -1.12 -4.96
C ILE A 122 -7.67 -0.15 -4.94
N GLY A 123 -7.03 0.02 -3.78
CA GLY A 123 -5.88 0.89 -3.57
C GLY A 123 -4.56 0.26 -3.99
N ALA A 124 -3.53 1.10 -4.12
CA ALA A 124 -2.18 0.63 -4.38
C ALA A 124 -1.57 -0.01 -3.12
N ASN A 125 -0.86 -1.11 -3.32
CA ASN A 125 -0.03 -1.72 -2.28
C ASN A 125 1.37 -1.12 -2.36
N PHE A 126 1.73 -0.31 -1.37
CA PHE A 126 2.99 0.42 -1.38
C PHE A 126 4.14 -0.48 -0.95
N VAL A 127 5.19 -0.51 -1.76
CA VAL A 127 6.40 -1.30 -1.50
C VAL A 127 7.58 -0.36 -1.29
N VAL A 128 8.57 -0.80 -0.52
CA VAL A 128 9.83 -0.08 -0.34
C VAL A 128 10.98 -0.94 -0.80
N ASN A 129 12.03 -0.31 -1.32
CA ASN A 129 13.28 -1.01 -1.62
C ASN A 129 14.34 -0.79 -0.53
N ASP A 130 15.45 -1.51 -0.64
CA ASP A 130 16.57 -1.41 0.29
C ASP A 130 17.23 -0.01 0.36
N ALA A 131 17.00 0.83 -0.64
CA ALA A 131 17.45 2.22 -0.66
C ALA A 131 16.41 3.22 -0.07
N GLY A 132 15.28 2.72 0.44
CA GLY A 132 14.19 3.53 0.99
C GLY A 132 13.30 4.20 -0.05
N ALA A 133 13.43 3.84 -1.34
CA ALA A 133 12.56 4.37 -2.38
C ALA A 133 11.16 3.76 -2.27
N LEU A 134 10.14 4.58 -2.52
CA LEU A 134 8.73 4.18 -2.55
C LEU A 134 8.34 3.66 -3.93
N GLY A 135 7.65 2.53 -3.95
CA GLY A 135 7.02 1.93 -5.11
C GLY A 135 5.57 1.58 -4.79
N ALA A 136 4.83 1.15 -5.81
CA ALA A 136 3.43 0.80 -5.68
C ALA A 136 3.08 -0.35 -6.63
N VAL A 137 2.30 -1.29 -6.12
CA VAL A 137 1.73 -2.41 -6.87
C VAL A 137 0.22 -2.22 -6.99
N ASP A 138 -0.27 -2.30 -8.22
CA ASP A 138 -1.69 -2.37 -8.56
C ASP A 138 -2.04 -3.84 -8.82
N PHE A 139 -2.90 -4.43 -7.98
CA PHE A 139 -3.28 -5.85 -8.07
C PHE A 139 -4.29 -6.17 -9.18
N ASN A 140 -4.51 -5.25 -10.13
CA ASN A 140 -5.34 -5.50 -11.30
C ASN A 140 -6.78 -5.87 -10.90
N PHE A 141 -7.36 -5.07 -10.01
CA PHE A 141 -8.70 -5.29 -9.45
C PHE A 141 -9.78 -5.46 -10.53
N ASN A 142 -10.68 -6.43 -10.33
CA ASN A 142 -11.77 -6.76 -11.27
C ASN A 142 -13.16 -6.86 -10.63
N GLY A 143 -13.37 -6.28 -9.44
CA GLY A 143 -14.65 -6.38 -8.74
C GLY A 143 -14.92 -7.77 -8.17
N TRP A 144 -13.96 -8.35 -7.46
CA TRP A 144 -14.03 -9.66 -6.78
C TRP A 144 -14.51 -10.80 -7.69
N GLY A 145 -13.97 -10.84 -8.91
CA GLY A 145 -14.36 -11.79 -9.96
C GLY A 145 -15.55 -11.32 -10.80
N ASN A 146 -15.58 -10.04 -11.18
CA ASN A 146 -16.66 -9.40 -11.94
C ASN A 146 -18.04 -9.45 -11.26
N LYS A 147 -18.08 -9.60 -9.93
CA LYS A 147 -19.31 -9.60 -9.14
C LYS A 147 -19.87 -8.17 -8.97
N GLN A 148 -19.04 -7.16 -9.18
CA GLN A 148 -19.41 -5.76 -9.05
C GLN A 148 -18.84 -4.89 -10.18
N ARG A 149 -19.53 -3.80 -10.52
CA ARG A 149 -19.00 -2.76 -11.42
C ARG A 149 -17.78 -2.12 -10.76
N HIS A 150 -16.70 -2.00 -11.51
CA HIS A 150 -15.39 -1.63 -10.94
C HIS A 150 -14.52 -0.79 -11.90
N ALA A 151 -15.09 -0.24 -12.97
CA ALA A 151 -14.32 0.45 -13.99
C ALA A 151 -13.59 1.71 -13.47
N LYS A 152 -14.15 2.37 -12.46
CA LYS A 152 -13.57 3.52 -11.75
C LYS A 152 -12.63 3.03 -10.66
N ASP A 153 -13.04 2.02 -9.89
CA ASP A 153 -12.25 1.44 -8.81
C ASP A 153 -10.92 0.87 -9.29
N ALA A 154 -10.91 0.18 -10.44
CA ALA A 154 -9.70 -0.37 -11.06
C ALA A 154 -8.65 0.69 -11.49
N ARG A 155 -8.98 1.98 -11.37
CA ARG A 155 -8.04 3.09 -11.66
C ARG A 155 -7.46 3.71 -10.39
N LEU A 156 -8.02 3.41 -9.22
CA LEU A 156 -7.66 4.12 -7.99
C LEU A 156 -6.21 3.84 -7.59
N ALA A 157 -5.75 2.60 -7.66
CA ALA A 157 -4.37 2.23 -7.35
C ALA A 157 -3.36 3.08 -8.12
N ALA A 158 -3.46 3.13 -9.45
CA ALA A 158 -2.55 3.89 -10.28
C ALA A 158 -2.65 5.41 -10.06
N PHE A 159 -3.85 5.93 -9.83
CA PHE A 159 -4.08 7.34 -9.51
C PHE A 159 -3.44 7.74 -8.17
N ALA A 160 -3.71 6.97 -7.11
CA ALA A 160 -3.18 7.22 -5.78
C ALA A 160 -1.65 7.10 -5.76
N ALA A 161 -1.08 6.08 -6.40
CA ALA A 161 0.36 5.89 -6.51
C ALA A 161 1.06 7.12 -7.09
N LYS A 162 0.57 7.64 -8.23
CA LYS A 162 1.12 8.84 -8.87
C LYS A 162 0.98 10.07 -8.00
N LYS A 163 -0.17 10.25 -7.35
CA LYS A 163 -0.42 11.36 -6.44
C LYS A 163 0.54 11.39 -5.27
N TYR A 164 1.03 10.23 -4.83
CA TYR A 164 1.93 10.08 -3.69
C TYR A 164 3.37 9.75 -4.09
N GLY A 165 3.80 10.15 -5.29
CA GLY A 165 5.22 10.18 -5.67
C GLY A 165 5.71 8.92 -6.40
N VAL A 166 4.84 7.96 -6.70
CA VAL A 166 5.20 6.79 -7.51
C VAL A 166 4.73 7.01 -8.95
N ALA A 167 5.62 7.55 -9.79
CA ALA A 167 5.29 7.89 -11.18
C ALA A 167 4.86 6.68 -12.03
N GLN A 168 5.44 5.50 -11.76
CA GLN A 168 5.22 4.27 -12.51
C GLN A 168 4.85 3.11 -11.57
N PRO A 169 3.57 3.01 -11.14
CA PRO A 169 3.10 1.84 -10.41
C PRO A 169 3.20 0.58 -11.28
N ARG A 170 3.53 -0.54 -10.64
CA ARG A 170 3.60 -1.85 -11.29
C ARG A 170 2.23 -2.51 -11.26
N ARG A 171 1.63 -2.75 -12.42
CA ARG A 171 0.43 -3.59 -12.50
C ARG A 171 0.84 -5.06 -12.39
N SER A 172 0.18 -5.78 -11.49
CA SER A 172 0.36 -7.21 -11.27
C SER A 172 -0.14 -8.01 -12.47
N ALA A 173 0.52 -9.15 -12.74
CA ALA A 173 0.00 -10.17 -13.66
C ALA A 173 -1.13 -10.99 -13.02
N LEU A 174 -1.16 -11.05 -11.68
CA LEU A 174 -2.27 -11.62 -10.92
C LEU A 174 -3.41 -10.61 -10.85
N VAL A 175 -4.63 -11.13 -10.91
CA VAL A 175 -5.85 -10.40 -10.56
C VAL A 175 -6.15 -10.71 -9.11
N GLY A 176 -6.29 -9.68 -8.29
CA GLY A 176 -6.69 -9.81 -6.89
C GLY A 176 -6.89 -8.46 -6.23
N GLU A 177 -6.90 -8.51 -4.90
CA GLU A 177 -7.18 -7.39 -4.02
C GLU A 177 -6.06 -7.22 -3.01
N GLY A 178 -5.82 -5.98 -2.58
CA GLY A 178 -4.91 -5.73 -1.45
C GLY A 178 -5.36 -6.43 -0.16
N GLY A 179 -6.67 -6.61 0.06
CA GLY A 179 -7.19 -7.35 1.22
C GLY A 179 -7.07 -8.87 1.12
N GLY A 180 -6.67 -9.42 -0.04
CA GLY A 180 -6.48 -10.86 -0.24
C GLY A 180 -5.09 -11.37 0.13
N ILE A 181 -4.21 -10.49 0.62
CA ILE A 181 -2.84 -10.81 1.00
C ILE A 181 -2.45 -10.11 2.31
N GLU A 182 -1.75 -10.83 3.18
CA GLU A 182 -1.10 -10.30 4.38
C GLU A 182 0.38 -10.69 4.33
N VAL A 183 1.29 -9.81 4.78
CA VAL A 183 2.74 -10.07 4.74
C VAL A 183 3.42 -9.69 6.06
N ASP A 184 4.53 -10.36 6.38
CA ASP A 184 5.33 -10.09 7.58
C ASP A 184 6.49 -9.09 7.35
N GLY A 185 6.61 -8.52 6.14
CA GLY A 185 7.71 -7.63 5.76
C GLY A 185 9.09 -8.31 5.65
N HIS A 186 9.18 -9.62 5.84
CA HIS A 186 10.41 -10.42 5.98
C HIS A 186 10.48 -11.64 5.05
N GLY A 187 9.61 -11.66 4.05
CA GLY A 187 9.59 -12.65 2.97
C GLY A 187 8.50 -13.72 3.13
N THR A 188 7.59 -13.56 4.08
CA THR A 188 6.43 -14.44 4.27
C THR A 188 5.15 -13.68 3.94
N GLY A 189 4.22 -14.35 3.27
CA GLY A 189 2.87 -13.85 3.08
C GLY A 189 1.84 -14.98 3.10
N ILE A 190 0.62 -14.63 3.46
CA ILE A 190 -0.55 -15.53 3.44
C ILE A 190 -1.56 -14.93 2.46
N MET A 191 -2.14 -15.79 1.63
CA MET A 191 -3.19 -15.45 0.68
C MET A 191 -4.22 -16.59 0.64
N THR A 192 -5.48 -16.29 0.34
CA THR A 192 -6.58 -17.27 0.27
C THR A 192 -7.47 -17.03 -0.93
#